data_AF-C6XTT1-F1
#
_entry.id   AF-C6XTT1-F1
#
_cell.length_a   1.000
_cell.length_b   1.000
_cell.length_c   1.000
_cell.angle_alpha   90.00
_cell.angle_beta   90.00
_cell.angle_gamma   90.00
#
_symmetry.space_group_name_H-M   'P 1'
#
loop_
_entity.id
_entity.type
_entity.pdbx_description
1 polymer ?
#
loop_
_entity_poly.entity_id
_entity_poly.type
_entity_poly.pdbx_seq_one_letter_code
_entity_poly.pdbx_strand_id
1 'polypeptide(L)'
;MGFSQSVPKNYFGNIPGMLEEQTDSLSAVIQQVLKKYPPSINKASSERRLALYEIDGILHDTRLDSTNALRSFIKDRYELALTALRKPAPKKGIQIIKLYNHGFVIRTATVTIGFDLVLRNIRALAKIPEGVLVNAMQMKEIADHCDVLFVSHQHPDHADLRVARLFAAQQKVVYTPPGLWEGESSYIKVLRDTTLLRTKLKLKNGRMLAANVYPGHQGEILNNLYAVTMPEGYTIMHTGDQHAKRDLPWLRKVHELQKIDVLLVNSFIDNFQQTVDESIRPRLVISSHQNELGHTIDHRGPYWLHFRLIKKFKTPTLMMTWGEHYLYP
;
A
#
# COMPACT_ATOMS: atom_id res chain seq x y z
N MET A 1 15.31 28.67 -5.47
CA MET A 1 15.27 28.60 -6.95
C MET A 1 14.21 29.59 -7.40
N GLY A 2 14.59 30.56 -8.23
CA GLY A 2 13.67 31.57 -8.72
C GLY A 2 12.59 30.96 -9.60
N PHE A 3 11.33 31.29 -9.34
CA PHE A 3 10.26 31.04 -10.29
C PHE A 3 10.56 31.88 -11.53
N SER A 4 10.99 31.25 -12.61
CA SER A 4 10.97 31.85 -13.94
C SER A 4 9.53 32.30 -14.20
N GLN A 5 9.31 33.62 -14.28
CA GLN A 5 8.00 34.17 -14.64
C GLN A 5 7.73 33.86 -16.12
N SER A 6 7.22 32.67 -16.40
CA SER A 6 6.58 32.39 -17.68
C SER A 6 5.30 33.23 -17.77
N VAL A 7 5.09 33.89 -18.91
CA VAL A 7 3.83 34.58 -19.21
C VAL A 7 2.66 33.59 -18.98
N PRO A 8 1.61 33.96 -18.22
CA PRO A 8 0.46 33.08 -18.03
C PRO A 8 -0.11 32.67 -19.38
N LYS A 9 -0.26 31.37 -19.64
CA LYS A 9 -0.93 30.92 -20.85
C LYS A 9 -2.37 31.41 -20.86
N ASN A 10 -2.87 31.75 -22.04
CA ASN A 10 -4.29 32.01 -22.21
C ASN A 10 -5.04 30.67 -22.29
N TYR A 11 -5.94 30.40 -21.34
CA TYR A 11 -6.74 29.17 -21.29
C TYR A 11 -8.17 29.35 -21.82
N PHE A 12 -8.55 30.50 -22.38
CA PHE A 12 -9.88 30.69 -22.96
C PHE A 12 -10.14 29.62 -24.03
N GLY A 13 -11.18 28.79 -23.81
CA GLY A 13 -11.52 27.66 -24.68
C GLY A 13 -10.75 26.35 -24.42
N ASN A 14 -9.79 26.32 -23.49
CA ASN A 14 -8.98 25.14 -23.17
C ASN A 14 -9.06 24.75 -21.68
N ILE A 15 -10.25 24.35 -21.24
CA ILE A 15 -10.47 23.86 -19.87
C ILE A 15 -9.58 22.65 -19.54
N PRO A 16 -9.41 21.62 -20.40
CA PRO A 16 -8.56 20.48 -20.09
C PRO A 16 -7.10 20.88 -19.81
N GLY A 17 -6.53 21.76 -20.64
CA GLY A 17 -5.15 22.23 -20.44
C GLY A 17 -4.99 23.07 -19.18
N MET A 18 -6.00 23.84 -18.78
CA MET A 18 -5.99 24.56 -17.50
C MET A 18 -5.98 23.60 -16.31
N LEU A 19 -6.80 22.54 -16.34
CA LEU A 19 -6.87 21.54 -15.27
C LEU A 19 -5.58 20.71 -15.15
N GLU A 20 -4.96 20.35 -16.29
CA GLU A 20 -3.67 19.66 -16.28
C GLU A 20 -2.57 20.54 -15.64
N GLU A 21 -2.45 21.81 -16.05
CA GLU A 21 -1.43 22.71 -15.51
C GLU A 21 -1.69 23.09 -14.03
N GLN A 22 -2.96 23.18 -13.64
CA GLN A 22 -3.34 23.30 -12.23
C GLN A 22 -2.89 22.07 -11.43
N THR A 23 -3.10 20.86 -11.97
CA THR A 23 -2.69 19.60 -11.32
C THR A 23 -1.18 19.51 -11.17
N ASP A 24 -0.42 19.91 -12.18
CA ASP A 24 1.05 19.95 -12.11
C ASP A 24 1.53 20.95 -11.05
N SER A 25 0.93 22.15 -11.03
CA SER A 25 1.25 23.21 -10.06
C SER A 25 0.95 22.76 -8.62
N LEU A 26 -0.21 22.15 -8.39
CA LEU A 26 -0.60 21.60 -7.10
C LEU A 26 0.32 20.44 -6.69
N SER A 27 0.64 19.54 -7.61
CA SER A 27 1.52 18.39 -7.36
C SER A 27 2.90 18.84 -6.88
N ALA A 28 3.48 19.88 -7.49
CA ALA A 28 4.76 20.44 -7.07
C ALA A 28 4.72 20.99 -5.63
N VAL A 29 3.66 21.72 -5.26
CA VAL A 29 3.47 22.25 -3.91
C VAL A 29 3.24 21.13 -2.90
N ILE A 30 2.37 20.17 -3.22
CA ILE A 30 2.10 18.97 -2.39
C ILE A 30 3.41 18.25 -2.07
N GLN A 31 4.26 18.00 -3.07
CA GLN A 31 5.55 17.33 -2.85
C GLN A 31 6.47 18.11 -1.90
N GLN A 32 6.53 19.43 -2.02
CA GLN A 32 7.32 20.27 -1.10
C GLN A 32 6.79 20.18 0.34
N VAL A 33 5.47 20.25 0.52
CA VAL A 33 4.84 20.14 1.83
C VAL A 33 5.08 18.77 2.45
N LEU A 34 4.84 17.67 1.71
CA LEU A 34 5.03 16.31 2.23
C LEU A 34 6.51 16.01 2.56
N LYS A 35 7.46 16.61 1.82
CA LYS A 35 8.89 16.52 2.14
C LYS A 35 9.24 17.25 3.43
N LYS A 36 8.68 18.45 3.63
CA LYS A 36 8.92 19.27 4.84
C LYS A 36 8.22 18.69 6.07
N TYR A 37 7.05 18.09 5.88
CA TYR A 37 6.22 17.50 6.92
C TYR A 37 6.00 16.01 6.61
N PRO A 38 7.03 15.16 6.84
CA PRO A 38 6.95 13.72 6.55
C PRO A 38 5.93 13.01 7.45
N PRO A 39 5.57 11.75 7.14
CA PRO A 39 4.77 10.93 8.03
C PRO A 39 5.35 10.89 9.44
N SER A 40 4.51 11.09 10.45
CA SER A 40 4.88 10.99 11.87
C SER A 40 3.76 10.31 12.65
N ILE A 41 4.14 9.58 13.70
CA ILE A 41 3.20 8.98 14.67
C ILE A 41 2.51 10.04 15.53
N ASN A 42 3.08 11.25 15.57
CA ASN A 42 2.42 12.40 16.18
C ASN A 42 1.29 12.88 15.28
N LYS A 43 0.33 13.60 15.87
CA LYS A 43 -0.77 14.22 15.13
C LYS A 43 -0.24 14.98 13.92
N ALA A 44 -0.70 14.60 12.73
CA ALA A 44 -0.31 15.26 11.48
C ALA A 44 -0.55 16.78 11.55
N SER A 45 0.43 17.56 11.09
CA SER A 45 0.32 19.01 11.01
C SER A 45 -0.81 19.44 10.07
N SER A 46 -1.30 20.67 10.24
CA SER A 46 -2.35 21.21 9.37
C SER A 46 -1.88 21.26 7.92
N GLU A 47 -0.61 21.60 7.67
CA GLU A 47 -0.02 21.67 6.33
C GLU A 47 0.03 20.28 5.68
N ARG A 48 0.46 19.25 6.41
CA ARG A 48 0.45 17.88 5.90
C ARG A 48 -0.97 17.42 5.59
N ARG A 49 -1.93 17.71 6.47
CA ARG A 49 -3.35 17.36 6.25
C ARG A 49 -3.91 18.04 5.01
N LEU A 50 -3.64 19.34 4.83
CA LEU A 50 -4.04 20.07 3.63
C LEU A 50 -3.43 19.46 2.38
N ALA A 51 -2.12 19.16 2.36
CA ALA A 51 -1.51 18.50 1.21
C ALA A 51 -2.15 17.14 0.88
N LEU A 52 -2.53 16.34 1.88
CA LEU A 52 -3.25 15.10 1.65
C LEU A 52 -4.70 15.34 1.15
N TYR A 53 -5.37 16.41 1.59
CA TYR A 53 -6.71 16.75 1.09
C TYR A 53 -6.67 17.30 -0.34
N GLU A 54 -5.60 18.00 -0.71
CA GLU A 54 -5.39 18.40 -2.11
C GLU A 54 -5.13 17.19 -3.00
N ILE A 55 -4.46 16.14 -2.50
CA ILE A 55 -4.39 14.86 -3.19
C ILE A 55 -5.80 14.26 -3.37
N ASP A 56 -6.65 14.28 -2.33
CA ASP A 56 -8.05 13.85 -2.48
C ASP A 56 -8.75 14.64 -3.61
N GLY A 57 -8.56 15.96 -3.67
CA GLY A 57 -9.11 16.82 -4.71
C GLY A 57 -8.67 16.43 -6.13
N ILE A 58 -7.37 16.24 -6.34
CA ILE A 58 -6.81 15.77 -7.62
C ILE A 58 -7.38 14.39 -7.98
N LEU A 59 -7.38 13.45 -7.03
CA LEU A 59 -7.80 12.08 -7.26
C LEU A 59 -9.32 11.91 -7.26
N HIS A 60 -10.11 12.94 -6.94
CA HIS A 60 -11.57 12.90 -7.04
C HIS A 60 -12.09 13.61 -8.30
N ASP A 61 -11.26 14.39 -8.98
CA ASP A 61 -11.60 14.93 -10.29
C ASP A 61 -11.44 13.87 -11.37
N THR A 62 -12.53 13.14 -11.64
CA THR A 62 -12.55 12.05 -12.63
C THR A 62 -12.24 12.50 -14.06
N ARG A 63 -12.20 13.81 -14.35
CA ARG A 63 -11.71 14.33 -15.65
C ARG A 63 -10.20 14.12 -15.80
N LEU A 64 -9.46 14.08 -14.69
CA LEU A 64 -8.00 13.90 -14.66
C LEU A 64 -7.56 12.44 -14.82
N ASP A 65 -8.48 11.49 -14.65
CA ASP A 65 -8.22 10.06 -14.56
C ASP A 65 -7.43 9.46 -15.76
N SER A 66 -7.50 10.10 -16.94
CA SER A 66 -6.79 9.67 -18.16
C SER A 66 -5.66 10.61 -18.59
N THR A 67 -5.43 11.69 -17.85
CA THR A 67 -4.48 12.76 -18.20
C THR A 67 -3.03 12.36 -17.94
N ASN A 68 -2.10 13.04 -18.62
CA ASN A 68 -0.67 12.87 -18.37
C ASN A 68 -0.24 13.46 -17.02
N ALA A 69 -0.97 14.47 -16.51
CA ALA A 69 -0.71 15.06 -15.20
C ALA A 69 -0.87 14.02 -14.08
N LEU A 70 -1.98 13.27 -14.05
CA LEU A 70 -2.18 12.20 -13.07
C LEU A 70 -1.15 11.07 -13.20
N ARG A 71 -0.83 10.65 -14.44
CA ARG A 71 0.21 9.64 -14.68
C ARG A 71 1.57 10.09 -14.17
N SER A 72 1.92 11.35 -14.37
CA SER A 72 3.17 11.95 -13.89
C SER A 72 3.19 12.02 -12.37
N PHE A 73 2.09 12.43 -11.73
CA PHE A 73 1.95 12.40 -10.28
C PHE A 73 2.22 11.01 -9.72
N ILE A 74 1.58 9.96 -10.26
CA ILE A 74 1.75 8.57 -9.79
C ILE A 74 3.19 8.09 -10.02
N LYS A 75 3.76 8.36 -11.20
CA LYS A 75 5.15 8.04 -11.54
C LYS A 75 6.11 8.66 -10.52
N ASP A 76 5.91 9.92 -10.15
CA ASP A 76 6.73 10.62 -9.15
C ASP A 76 6.59 9.99 -7.77
N ARG A 77 5.38 9.55 -7.38
CA ARG A 77 5.20 8.81 -6.11
C ARG A 77 6.04 7.54 -6.10
N TYR A 78 6.06 6.77 -7.19
CA TYR A 78 6.90 5.56 -7.27
C TYR A 78 8.39 5.89 -7.31
N GLU A 79 8.78 6.99 -7.93
CA GLU A 79 10.18 7.45 -7.92
C GLU A 79 10.67 7.81 -6.51
N LEU A 80 9.79 8.38 -5.67
CA LEU A 80 10.11 8.62 -4.25
C LEU A 80 10.32 7.31 -3.47
N ALA A 81 9.49 6.29 -3.72
CA ALA A 81 9.68 4.96 -3.13
C ALA A 81 11.01 4.33 -3.58
N LEU A 82 11.32 4.38 -4.88
CA LEU A 82 12.57 3.87 -5.43
C LEU A 82 13.79 4.63 -4.89
N THR A 83 13.70 5.95 -4.78
CA THR A 83 14.75 6.76 -4.15
C THR A 83 15.02 6.30 -2.72
N ALA A 84 13.99 5.89 -1.98
CA ALA A 84 14.14 5.32 -0.64
C ALA A 84 14.75 3.90 -0.67
N LEU A 85 14.38 3.05 -1.64
CA LEU A 85 14.90 1.69 -1.80
C LEU A 85 16.34 1.64 -2.32
N ARG A 86 16.76 2.59 -3.15
CA ARG A 86 18.14 2.71 -3.62
C ARG A 86 19.13 3.07 -2.52
N LYS A 87 18.66 3.67 -1.41
CA LYS A 87 19.49 3.89 -0.22
C LYS A 87 19.79 2.56 0.47
N PRO A 88 20.94 2.45 1.16
CA PRO A 88 21.24 1.27 1.98
C PRO A 88 20.10 0.91 2.92
N ALA A 89 19.92 -0.39 3.15
CA ALA A 89 18.97 -0.90 4.13
C ALA A 89 19.24 -0.31 5.52
N PRO A 90 18.20 -0.12 6.36
CA PRO A 90 18.39 0.39 7.71
C PRO A 90 19.23 -0.58 8.55
N LYS A 91 20.15 -0.05 9.36
CA LYS A 91 20.97 -0.88 10.27
C LYS A 91 20.19 -1.44 11.47
N LYS A 92 19.10 -0.76 11.85
CA LYS A 92 18.18 -1.09 12.93
C LYS A 92 16.78 -0.61 12.55
N GLY A 93 15.75 -1.25 13.11
CA GLY A 93 14.37 -0.91 12.79
C GLY A 93 13.88 -1.49 11.47
N ILE A 94 12.73 -1.01 11.04
CA ILE A 94 12.02 -1.41 9.84
C ILE A 94 11.72 -0.17 9.01
N GLN A 95 12.18 -0.13 7.77
CA GLN A 95 11.73 0.84 6.81
C GLN A 95 10.44 0.34 6.16
N ILE A 96 9.39 1.13 6.25
CA ILE A 96 8.07 0.84 5.70
C ILE A 96 7.83 1.81 4.56
N ILE A 97 7.53 1.32 3.37
CA ILE A 97 7.28 2.12 2.18
C ILE A 97 5.88 1.81 1.68
N LYS A 98 5.06 2.84 1.56
CA LYS A 98 3.69 2.70 1.07
C LYS A 98 3.65 2.91 -0.43
N LEU A 99 2.99 2.01 -1.15
CA LEU A 99 2.74 2.11 -2.58
C LEU A 99 1.23 2.29 -2.83
N TYR A 100 0.82 2.19 -4.09
CA TYR A 100 -0.58 2.36 -4.48
C TYR A 100 -1.51 1.41 -3.70
N ASN A 101 -2.72 1.90 -3.40
CA ASN A 101 -3.79 1.18 -2.71
C ASN A 101 -3.38 0.54 -1.35
N HIS A 102 -3.31 -0.80 -1.31
CA HIS A 102 -2.90 -1.60 -0.17
C HIS A 102 -1.50 -2.24 -0.35
N GLY A 103 -0.72 -1.76 -1.31
CA GLY A 103 0.64 -2.22 -1.60
C GLY A 103 1.67 -1.63 -0.63
N PHE A 104 2.58 -2.47 -0.15
CA PHE A 104 3.67 -2.06 0.76
C PHE A 104 4.98 -2.78 0.46
N VAL A 105 6.09 -2.11 0.74
CA VAL A 105 7.41 -2.73 0.85
C VAL A 105 7.94 -2.51 2.27
N ILE A 106 8.33 -3.60 2.92
CA ILE A 106 8.87 -3.63 4.28
C ILE A 106 10.32 -4.08 4.21
N ARG A 107 11.24 -3.30 4.76
CA ARG A 107 12.67 -3.57 4.67
C ARG A 107 13.37 -3.45 6.02
N THR A 108 14.03 -4.52 6.44
CA THR A 108 14.96 -4.54 7.58
C THR A 108 16.40 -4.56 7.08
N ALA A 109 17.36 -4.79 7.98
CA ALA A 109 18.77 -4.93 7.62
C ALA A 109 19.03 -6.12 6.70
N THR A 110 18.25 -7.20 6.81
CA THR A 110 18.53 -8.47 6.12
C THR A 110 17.45 -8.98 5.19
N VAL A 111 16.22 -8.44 5.25
CA VAL A 111 15.11 -8.89 4.40
C VAL A 111 14.28 -7.71 3.90
N THR A 112 13.82 -7.82 2.65
CA THR A 112 12.80 -6.94 2.05
C THR A 112 11.58 -7.74 1.60
N ILE A 113 10.39 -7.37 2.03
CA ILE A 113 9.13 -8.05 1.75
C ILE A 113 8.21 -7.10 0.96
N GLY A 114 7.61 -7.60 -0.12
CA GLY A 114 6.49 -6.94 -0.80
C GLY A 114 5.14 -7.51 -0.36
N PHE A 115 4.15 -6.65 -0.23
CA PHE A 115 2.74 -7.01 -0.05
C PHE A 115 1.90 -6.34 -1.13
N ASP A 116 1.00 -7.10 -1.77
CA ASP A 116 -0.03 -6.62 -2.71
C ASP A 116 0.49 -5.58 -3.73
N LEU A 117 1.60 -5.92 -4.39
CA LEU A 117 2.25 -5.04 -5.36
C LEU A 117 1.57 -5.16 -6.74
N VAL A 118 1.08 -4.05 -7.27
CA VAL A 118 0.35 -4.01 -8.55
C VAL A 118 0.87 -2.95 -9.52
N LEU A 119 0.79 -3.24 -10.83
CA LEU A 119 1.06 -2.26 -11.89
C LEU A 119 -0.21 -1.52 -12.34
N ARG A 120 -1.39 -2.08 -12.05
CA ARG A 120 -2.67 -1.62 -12.59
C ARG A 120 -3.41 -0.74 -11.62
N ASN A 121 -4.24 0.09 -12.21
CA ASN A 121 -5.54 0.47 -11.69
C ASN A 121 -6.55 -0.37 -12.47
N ILE A 122 -7.47 -1.02 -11.80
CA ILE A 122 -8.58 -1.65 -12.49
C ILE A 122 -9.58 -0.57 -12.86
N ARG A 123 -10.03 -0.53 -14.12
CA ARG A 123 -11.40 -0.10 -14.38
C ARG A 123 -12.19 -1.20 -15.07
N ALA A 124 -13.30 -1.55 -14.43
CA ALA A 124 -14.55 -1.89 -15.09
C ALA A 124 -15.54 -0.69 -15.07
N LEU A 125 -15.43 0.23 -14.11
CA LEU A 125 -16.53 1.17 -13.80
C LEU A 125 -16.46 2.55 -14.41
N ALA A 126 -15.37 2.90 -15.07
CA ALA A 126 -15.34 4.13 -15.85
C ALA A 126 -14.34 4.02 -17.00
N LYS A 127 -14.45 4.89 -17.98
CA LYS A 127 -13.84 4.69 -19.29
C LYS A 127 -12.34 5.04 -19.32
N ILE A 128 -11.57 4.72 -18.25
CA ILE A 128 -10.10 4.69 -18.34
C ILE A 128 -9.79 3.36 -19.02
N PRO A 129 -9.14 3.34 -20.20
CA PRO A 129 -8.61 2.10 -20.76
C PRO A 129 -7.78 1.41 -19.70
N GLU A 130 -7.91 0.10 -19.54
CA GLU A 130 -7.05 -0.72 -18.69
C GLU A 130 -5.60 -0.21 -18.77
N GLY A 131 -5.17 0.45 -17.70
CA GLY A 131 -4.02 1.33 -17.72
C GLY A 131 -2.94 0.84 -16.78
N VAL A 132 -1.72 0.77 -17.29
CA VAL A 132 -0.53 0.69 -16.44
C VAL A 132 -0.45 2.01 -15.65
N LEU A 133 -0.76 1.98 -14.35
CA LEU A 133 -0.57 3.13 -13.47
C LEU A 133 0.92 3.40 -13.24
N VAL A 134 1.67 2.31 -13.09
CA VAL A 134 3.05 2.31 -12.64
C VAL A 134 3.91 1.81 -13.77
N ASN A 135 4.97 2.55 -14.11
CA ASN A 135 5.92 2.11 -15.11
C ASN A 135 6.45 0.70 -14.78
N ALA A 136 6.35 -0.23 -15.73
CA ALA A 136 6.81 -1.61 -15.56
C ALA A 136 8.28 -1.70 -15.13
N MET A 137 9.13 -0.77 -15.57
CA MET A 137 10.53 -0.67 -15.14
C MET A 137 10.65 -0.29 -13.67
N GLN A 138 9.84 0.66 -13.19
CA GLN A 138 9.85 1.06 -11.77
C GLN A 138 9.41 -0.11 -10.89
N MET A 139 8.37 -0.85 -11.29
CA MET A 139 7.94 -2.03 -10.53
C MET A 139 8.95 -3.19 -10.60
N LYS A 140 9.58 -3.40 -11.76
CA LYS A 140 10.68 -4.36 -11.86
C LYS A 140 11.79 -4.02 -10.87
N GLU A 141 12.19 -2.76 -10.79
CA GLU A 141 13.21 -2.32 -9.85
C GLU A 141 12.77 -2.52 -8.38
N ILE A 142 11.50 -2.24 -8.05
CA ILE A 142 10.94 -2.59 -6.73
C ILE A 142 11.06 -4.10 -6.47
N ALA A 143 10.67 -4.95 -7.43
CA ALA A 143 10.78 -6.39 -7.31
C ALA A 143 12.24 -6.86 -7.18
N ASP A 144 13.18 -6.19 -7.85
CA ASP A 144 14.62 -6.45 -7.74
C ASP A 144 15.11 -6.23 -6.29
N HIS A 145 14.57 -5.22 -5.59
CA HIS A 145 14.87 -4.94 -4.18
C HIS A 145 14.18 -5.89 -3.17
N CYS A 146 13.07 -6.54 -3.53
CA CYS A 146 12.35 -7.44 -2.64
C CYS A 146 12.90 -8.88 -2.67
N ASP A 147 12.78 -9.61 -1.57
CA ASP A 147 13.16 -11.04 -1.47
C ASP A 147 11.97 -11.99 -1.69
N VAL A 148 10.75 -11.51 -1.42
CA VAL A 148 9.50 -12.29 -1.43
C VAL A 148 8.30 -11.36 -1.65
N LEU A 149 7.23 -11.89 -2.24
CA LEU A 149 5.95 -11.21 -2.39
C LEU A 149 4.85 -12.02 -1.68
N PHE A 150 4.01 -11.34 -0.91
CA PHE A 150 2.76 -11.88 -0.38
C PHE A 150 1.58 -11.20 -1.07
N VAL A 151 0.63 -12.00 -1.55
CA VAL A 151 -0.61 -11.53 -2.17
C VAL A 151 -1.78 -11.99 -1.33
N SER A 152 -2.61 -11.05 -0.88
CA SER A 152 -3.69 -11.31 0.08
C SER A 152 -4.88 -12.03 -0.55
N HIS A 153 -5.36 -11.56 -1.71
CA HIS A 153 -6.53 -12.09 -2.39
C HIS A 153 -6.52 -11.78 -3.89
N GLN A 154 -7.50 -12.29 -4.62
CA GLN A 154 -7.51 -12.30 -6.09
C GLN A 154 -7.93 -10.98 -6.75
N HIS A 155 -8.34 -9.94 -6.01
CA HIS A 155 -8.76 -8.71 -6.67
C HIS A 155 -7.58 -8.02 -7.36
N PRO A 156 -7.74 -7.52 -8.59
CA PRO A 156 -6.59 -7.08 -9.37
C PRO A 156 -5.89 -5.79 -8.91
N ASP A 157 -6.42 -5.07 -7.92
CA ASP A 157 -5.80 -3.94 -7.23
C ASP A 157 -4.93 -4.40 -6.03
N HIS A 158 -4.91 -5.72 -5.79
CA HIS A 158 -4.00 -6.44 -4.88
C HIS A 158 -3.14 -7.49 -5.61
N ALA A 159 -3.68 -8.10 -6.66
CA ALA A 159 -3.10 -9.23 -7.36
C ALA A 159 -2.81 -8.93 -8.84
N ASP A 160 -1.54 -8.73 -9.17
CA ASP A 160 -1.08 -8.57 -10.55
C ASP A 160 -0.12 -9.69 -10.97
N LEU A 161 -0.58 -10.59 -11.85
CA LEU A 161 0.23 -11.71 -12.35
C LEU A 161 1.53 -11.25 -13.02
N ARG A 162 1.55 -10.07 -13.63
CA ARG A 162 2.77 -9.54 -14.26
C ARG A 162 3.81 -9.22 -13.20
N VAL A 163 3.39 -8.72 -12.03
CA VAL A 163 4.28 -8.49 -10.90
C VAL A 163 4.73 -9.82 -10.31
N ALA A 164 3.84 -10.79 -10.11
CA ALA A 164 4.22 -12.13 -9.66
C ALA A 164 5.27 -12.78 -10.57
N ARG A 165 5.13 -12.61 -11.90
CA ARG A 165 6.12 -13.09 -12.89
C ARG A 165 7.48 -12.41 -12.76
N LEU A 166 7.55 -11.12 -12.38
CA LEU A 166 8.83 -10.44 -12.10
C LEU A 166 9.58 -11.09 -10.94
N PHE A 167 8.88 -11.50 -9.88
CA PHE A 167 9.47 -12.23 -8.74
C PHE A 167 9.88 -13.65 -9.14
N ALA A 168 8.97 -14.38 -9.80
CA ALA A 168 9.21 -15.76 -10.22
C ALA A 168 10.39 -15.89 -11.19
N ALA A 169 10.54 -14.96 -12.14
CA ALA A 169 11.69 -14.89 -13.05
C ALA A 169 13.03 -14.73 -12.32
N GLN A 170 13.00 -14.16 -11.11
CA GLN A 170 14.17 -14.01 -10.24
C GLN A 170 14.30 -15.15 -9.22
N GLN A 171 13.49 -16.20 -9.33
CA GLN A 171 13.43 -17.33 -8.37
C GLN A 171 13.08 -16.87 -6.94
N LYS A 172 12.35 -15.77 -6.82
CA LYS A 172 11.80 -15.26 -5.55
C LYS A 172 10.39 -15.78 -5.41
N VAL A 173 10.05 -16.26 -4.22
CA VAL A 173 8.74 -16.89 -3.98
C VAL A 173 7.65 -15.82 -3.93
N VAL A 174 6.51 -16.13 -4.53
CA VAL A 174 5.25 -15.39 -4.40
C VAL A 174 4.28 -16.27 -3.64
N TYR A 175 3.79 -15.80 -2.50
CA TYR A 175 2.80 -16.51 -1.70
C TYR A 175 1.39 -15.98 -1.98
N THR A 176 0.47 -16.87 -2.32
CA THR A 176 -0.91 -16.55 -2.72
C THR A 176 -1.93 -17.36 -1.92
N PRO A 177 -3.21 -16.94 -1.85
CA PRO A 177 -4.29 -17.84 -1.47
C PRO A 177 -4.57 -18.89 -2.55
N PRO A 178 -5.35 -19.95 -2.22
CA PRO A 178 -5.81 -20.92 -3.20
C PRO A 178 -6.66 -20.26 -4.29
N GLY A 179 -6.58 -20.80 -5.50
CA GLY A 179 -7.25 -20.33 -6.72
C GLY A 179 -6.50 -19.21 -7.47
N LEU A 180 -5.38 -18.71 -6.93
CA LEU A 180 -4.62 -17.63 -7.54
C LEU A 180 -3.30 -18.13 -8.15
N TRP A 181 -3.33 -18.27 -9.48
CA TRP A 181 -2.17 -18.52 -10.36
C TRP A 181 -1.43 -19.84 -10.09
N GLU A 182 -2.09 -20.86 -9.53
CA GLU A 182 -1.48 -22.18 -9.41
C GLU A 182 -1.06 -22.73 -10.78
N GLY A 183 0.15 -23.31 -10.82
CA GLY A 183 0.72 -23.86 -12.06
C GLY A 183 1.41 -22.83 -12.96
N GLU A 184 1.26 -21.52 -12.74
CA GLU A 184 1.95 -20.49 -13.53
C GLU A 184 3.48 -20.52 -13.36
N SER A 185 3.96 -20.91 -12.17
CA SER A 185 5.39 -21.10 -11.87
C SER A 185 5.59 -21.88 -10.59
N SER A 186 6.68 -22.65 -10.46
CA SER A 186 7.07 -23.33 -9.21
C SER A 186 7.46 -22.37 -8.08
N TYR A 187 7.67 -21.09 -8.40
CA TYR A 187 7.91 -20.02 -7.44
C TYR A 187 6.63 -19.33 -6.96
N ILE A 188 5.47 -19.62 -7.55
CA ILE A 188 4.17 -19.17 -7.05
C ILE A 188 3.61 -20.30 -6.18
N LYS A 189 3.41 -20.03 -4.89
CA LYS A 189 3.06 -21.03 -3.89
C LYS A 189 1.81 -20.62 -3.12
N VAL A 190 0.86 -21.53 -3.07
CA VAL A 190 -0.30 -21.38 -2.18
C VAL A 190 0.16 -21.44 -0.73
N LEU A 191 -0.28 -20.46 0.06
CA LEU A 191 0.00 -20.38 1.49
C LEU A 191 -1.29 -20.06 2.24
N ARG A 192 -2.09 -21.08 2.53
CA ARG A 192 -3.32 -20.96 3.32
C ARG A 192 -3.69 -22.30 3.94
N ASP A 193 -4.38 -22.24 5.06
CA ASP A 193 -5.20 -23.32 5.63
C ASP A 193 -6.60 -22.75 5.95
N THR A 194 -7.57 -23.62 6.18
CA THR A 194 -8.92 -23.29 6.69
C THR A 194 -8.89 -22.69 8.09
N THR A 195 -7.82 -22.95 8.84
CA THR A 195 -7.54 -22.36 10.16
C THR A 195 -6.22 -21.60 10.14
N LEU A 196 -5.74 -21.12 11.30
CA LEU A 196 -4.46 -20.45 11.40
C LEU A 196 -3.30 -21.38 11.00
N LEU A 197 -2.65 -21.07 9.89
CA LEU A 197 -1.42 -21.73 9.46
C LEU A 197 -0.20 -21.06 10.10
N ARG A 198 0.60 -21.83 10.83
CA ARG A 198 1.91 -21.38 11.34
C ARG A 198 3.02 -22.08 10.57
N THR A 199 3.96 -21.33 10.01
CA THR A 199 5.00 -21.91 9.17
C THR A 199 6.29 -21.07 9.16
N LYS A 200 7.36 -21.68 8.65
CA LYS A 200 8.64 -21.03 8.40
C LYS A 200 8.93 -21.03 6.90
N LEU A 201 9.31 -19.87 6.37
CA LEU A 201 9.50 -19.64 4.94
C LEU A 201 10.97 -19.37 4.69
N LYS A 202 11.63 -20.23 3.90
CA LYS A 202 13.02 -20.04 3.49
C LYS A 202 13.08 -19.16 2.23
N LEU A 203 13.79 -18.05 2.31
CA LEU A 203 14.00 -17.13 1.21
C LEU A 203 15.17 -17.57 0.33
N LYS A 204 15.24 -17.03 -0.90
CA LYS A 204 16.33 -17.31 -1.85
C LYS A 204 17.71 -16.94 -1.26
N ASN A 205 17.77 -15.87 -0.48
CA ASN A 205 18.99 -15.41 0.20
C ASN A 205 19.37 -16.24 1.43
N GLY A 206 18.66 -17.34 1.71
CA GLY A 206 18.92 -18.25 2.84
C GLY A 206 18.33 -17.81 4.18
N ARG A 207 17.77 -16.59 4.27
CA ARG A 207 17.08 -16.12 5.48
C ARG A 207 15.74 -16.83 5.68
N MET A 208 15.29 -16.85 6.92
CA MET A 208 14.04 -17.49 7.33
C MET A 208 13.05 -16.43 7.82
N LEU A 209 11.81 -16.51 7.37
CA LEU A 209 10.67 -15.80 7.95
C LEU A 209 9.83 -16.77 8.76
N ALA A 210 9.23 -16.32 9.86
CA ALA A 210 8.11 -17.02 10.47
C ALA A 210 6.81 -16.35 10.02
N ALA A 211 5.83 -17.12 9.58
CA ALA A 211 4.56 -16.60 9.08
C ALA A 211 3.39 -17.27 9.79
N ASN A 212 2.48 -16.44 10.27
CA ASN A 212 1.14 -16.82 10.70
C ASN A 212 0.18 -16.31 9.63
N VAL A 213 -0.50 -17.23 8.95
CA VAL A 213 -1.49 -16.90 7.91
C VAL A 213 -2.87 -17.18 8.47
N TYR A 214 -3.64 -16.12 8.64
CA TYR A 214 -5.00 -16.22 9.17
C TYR A 214 -6.01 -16.30 8.03
N PRO A 215 -7.03 -17.18 8.16
CA PRO A 215 -8.07 -17.33 7.16
C PRO A 215 -9.09 -16.18 7.25
N GLY A 216 -9.05 -15.28 6.28
CA GLY A 216 -9.99 -14.18 6.14
C GLY A 216 -10.82 -14.24 4.86
N HIS A 217 -11.73 -13.27 4.71
CA HIS A 217 -12.61 -13.09 3.56
C HIS A 217 -13.01 -11.62 3.32
N GLN A 218 -13.20 -11.30 2.04
CA GLN A 218 -13.89 -10.11 1.55
C GLN A 218 -15.20 -10.55 0.88
N GLY A 219 -16.31 -10.50 1.62
CA GLY A 219 -17.53 -11.20 1.20
C GLY A 219 -17.26 -12.70 1.09
N GLU A 220 -17.44 -13.27 -0.10
CA GLU A 220 -17.15 -14.69 -0.38
C GLU A 220 -15.75 -14.96 -0.92
N ILE A 221 -14.96 -13.92 -1.19
CA ILE A 221 -13.61 -14.07 -1.73
C ILE A 221 -12.65 -14.40 -0.58
N LEU A 222 -11.82 -15.44 -0.77
CA LEU A 222 -10.76 -15.78 0.18
C LEU A 222 -9.75 -14.64 0.29
N ASN A 223 -9.46 -14.24 1.52
CA ASN A 223 -8.46 -13.23 1.84
C ASN A 223 -7.48 -13.78 2.88
N ASN A 224 -6.19 -13.74 2.60
CA ASN A 224 -5.14 -14.09 3.55
C ASN A 224 -4.73 -12.85 4.34
N LEU A 225 -4.75 -12.94 5.67
CA LEU A 225 -4.05 -11.98 6.52
C LEU A 225 -2.69 -12.58 6.89
N TYR A 226 -1.62 -11.88 6.53
CA TYR A 226 -0.26 -12.34 6.79
C TYR A 226 0.33 -11.60 7.98
N ALA A 227 0.64 -12.32 9.06
CA ALA A 227 1.51 -11.83 10.12
C ALA A 227 2.91 -12.46 9.97
N VAL A 228 3.86 -11.66 9.49
CA VAL A 228 5.21 -12.13 9.12
C VAL A 228 6.23 -11.56 10.09
N THR A 229 6.99 -12.45 10.72
CA THR A 229 8.11 -12.12 11.61
C THR A 229 9.43 -12.27 10.85
N MET A 230 10.18 -11.18 10.79
CA MET A 230 11.49 -11.09 10.14
C MET A 230 12.62 -11.54 11.08
N PRO A 231 13.83 -11.84 10.56
CA PRO A 231 14.96 -12.30 11.38
C PRO A 231 15.35 -11.36 12.52
N GLU A 232 15.10 -10.05 12.35
CA GLU A 232 15.35 -9.02 13.36
C GLU A 232 14.33 -9.04 14.52
N GLY A 233 13.32 -9.90 14.46
CA GLY A 233 12.34 -10.12 15.54
C GLY A 233 11.08 -9.26 15.42
N TYR A 234 10.99 -8.39 14.41
CA TYR A 234 9.80 -7.59 14.18
C TYR A 234 8.70 -8.36 13.45
N THR A 235 7.46 -8.18 13.86
CA THR A 235 6.27 -8.72 13.19
C THR A 235 5.46 -7.62 12.49
N ILE A 236 5.22 -7.80 11.19
CA ILE A 236 4.27 -7.00 10.41
C ILE A 236 3.02 -7.82 10.13
N MET A 237 1.84 -7.23 10.31
CA MET A 237 0.57 -7.82 9.88
C MET A 237 -0.02 -7.03 8.72
N HIS A 238 -0.34 -7.70 7.61
CA HIS A 238 -1.07 -7.15 6.47
C HIS A 238 -2.44 -7.83 6.39
N THR A 239 -3.51 -7.05 6.32
CA THR A 239 -4.88 -7.58 6.45
C THR A 239 -5.54 -7.98 5.13
N GLY A 240 -4.95 -7.62 3.99
CA GLY A 240 -5.69 -7.55 2.73
C GLY A 240 -7.01 -6.80 2.94
N ASP A 241 -8.04 -7.22 2.21
CA ASP A 241 -9.38 -6.65 2.28
C ASP A 241 -10.30 -7.40 3.25
N GLN A 242 -9.77 -7.74 4.42
CA GLN A 242 -10.59 -8.37 5.44
C GLN A 242 -11.81 -7.50 5.77
N HIS A 243 -13.01 -8.07 5.58
CA HIS A 243 -14.27 -7.40 5.88
C HIS A 243 -15.39 -8.34 6.36
N ALA A 244 -15.24 -9.67 6.23
CA ALA A 244 -16.33 -10.57 6.56
C ALA A 244 -16.55 -10.74 8.07
N LYS A 245 -17.81 -10.56 8.50
CA LYS A 245 -18.24 -10.70 9.91
C LYS A 245 -17.99 -12.08 10.50
N ARG A 246 -18.02 -13.12 9.66
CA ARG A 246 -17.76 -14.52 10.06
C ARG A 246 -16.37 -14.75 10.65
N ASP A 247 -15.42 -13.89 10.31
CA ASP A 247 -14.02 -14.00 10.75
C ASP A 247 -13.74 -13.25 12.07
N LEU A 248 -14.68 -12.38 12.51
CA LEU A 248 -14.52 -11.59 13.74
C LEU A 248 -14.21 -12.43 15.00
N PRO A 249 -14.79 -13.63 15.21
CA PRO A 249 -14.52 -14.41 16.41
C PRO A 249 -13.04 -14.80 16.60
N TRP A 250 -12.32 -15.14 15.53
CA TRP A 250 -10.89 -15.44 15.63
C TRP A 250 -10.05 -14.16 15.56
N LEU A 251 -10.48 -13.14 14.79
CA LEU A 251 -9.77 -11.87 14.66
C LEU A 251 -9.61 -11.18 16.03
N ARG A 252 -10.65 -11.27 16.88
CA ARG A 252 -10.66 -10.78 18.26
C ARG A 252 -9.57 -11.35 19.16
N LYS A 253 -8.96 -12.47 18.77
CA LYS A 253 -7.96 -13.20 19.56
C LYS A 253 -6.54 -13.05 19.03
N VAL A 254 -6.31 -12.27 17.97
CA VAL A 254 -4.97 -12.14 17.36
C VAL A 254 -3.93 -11.68 18.38
N HIS A 255 -4.26 -10.71 19.24
CA HIS A 255 -3.35 -10.20 20.27
C HIS A 255 -2.92 -11.25 21.32
N GLU A 256 -3.73 -12.30 21.52
CA GLU A 256 -3.42 -13.42 22.43
C GLU A 256 -2.41 -14.39 21.80
N LEU A 257 -2.37 -14.43 20.46
CA LEU A 257 -1.60 -15.41 19.69
C LEU A 257 -0.23 -14.88 19.26
N GLN A 258 -0.12 -13.57 18.99
CA GLN A 258 1.11 -12.96 18.50
C GLN A 258 1.13 -11.45 18.78
N LYS A 259 2.31 -10.92 19.12
CA LYS A 259 2.54 -9.48 19.18
C LYS A 259 2.77 -8.94 17.77
N ILE A 260 2.07 -7.86 17.41
CA ILE A 260 2.22 -7.18 16.13
C ILE A 260 2.91 -5.84 16.34
N ASP A 261 4.08 -5.63 15.72
CA ASP A 261 4.77 -4.33 15.82
C ASP A 261 4.10 -3.30 14.90
N VAL A 262 3.77 -3.70 13.67
CA VAL A 262 3.10 -2.82 12.70
C VAL A 262 1.94 -3.55 12.04
N LEU A 263 0.78 -2.92 12.07
CA LEU A 263 -0.41 -3.35 11.34
C LEU A 263 -0.62 -2.47 10.10
N LEU A 264 -0.60 -3.10 8.94
CA LEU A 264 -0.99 -2.55 7.64
C LEU A 264 -2.43 -2.97 7.38
N VAL A 265 -3.36 -2.03 7.50
CA VAL A 265 -4.80 -2.36 7.54
C VAL A 265 -5.58 -1.61 6.47
N ASN A 266 -6.44 -2.33 5.74
CA ASN A 266 -7.41 -1.70 4.86
C ASN A 266 -8.39 -0.88 5.71
N SER A 267 -8.83 0.26 5.19
CA SER A 267 -9.60 1.20 6.03
C SER A 267 -11.09 0.91 6.08
N PHE A 268 -11.53 -0.14 5.42
CA PHE A 268 -12.91 -0.58 5.35
C PHE A 268 -13.15 -1.82 6.21
N ILE A 269 -12.16 -2.27 6.99
CA ILE A 269 -12.31 -3.42 7.87
C ILE A 269 -13.45 -3.21 8.87
N ASP A 270 -14.26 -4.25 9.07
CA ASP A 270 -15.42 -4.17 9.96
C ASP A 270 -14.99 -3.88 11.41
N ASN A 271 -15.80 -3.07 12.11
CA ASN A 271 -15.52 -2.59 13.47
C ASN A 271 -14.09 -2.01 13.65
N PHE A 272 -13.64 -1.20 12.68
CA PHE A 272 -12.23 -0.78 12.53
C PHE A 272 -11.50 -0.42 13.83
N GLN A 273 -12.07 0.46 14.67
CA GLN A 273 -11.45 0.83 15.94
C GLN A 273 -11.30 -0.37 16.90
N GLN A 274 -12.35 -1.19 17.06
CA GLN A 274 -12.31 -2.37 17.93
C GLN A 274 -11.31 -3.41 17.40
N THR A 275 -11.28 -3.61 16.08
CA THR A 275 -10.33 -4.52 15.44
C THR A 275 -8.89 -4.10 15.73
N VAL A 276 -8.60 -2.80 15.67
CA VAL A 276 -7.27 -2.26 15.97
C VAL A 276 -6.95 -2.29 17.47
N ASP A 277 -7.75 -1.62 18.30
CA ASP A 277 -7.42 -1.32 19.70
C ASP A 277 -7.69 -2.48 20.66
N GLU A 278 -8.56 -3.42 20.30
CA GLU A 278 -8.96 -4.52 21.19
C GLU A 278 -8.54 -5.89 20.66
N SER A 279 -8.67 -6.11 19.35
CA SER A 279 -8.52 -7.44 18.74
C SER A 279 -7.07 -7.77 18.37
N ILE A 280 -6.40 -6.87 17.66
CA ILE A 280 -5.02 -7.05 17.17
C ILE A 280 -4.00 -6.41 18.12
N ARG A 281 -4.29 -5.22 18.67
CA ARG A 281 -3.42 -4.45 19.57
C ARG A 281 -1.98 -4.28 19.05
N PRO A 282 -1.78 -3.74 17.83
CA PRO A 282 -0.45 -3.54 17.30
C PRO A 282 0.26 -2.38 17.99
N ARG A 283 1.58 -2.26 17.84
CA ARG A 283 2.33 -1.10 18.39
C ARG A 283 2.20 0.15 17.50
N LEU A 284 2.00 -0.04 16.20
CA LEU A 284 1.78 1.00 15.20
C LEU A 284 0.74 0.54 14.18
N VAL A 285 -0.12 1.46 13.75
CA VAL A 285 -1.10 1.24 12.69
C VAL A 285 -0.79 2.16 11.51
N ILE A 286 -0.76 1.59 10.32
CA ILE A 286 -0.70 2.31 9.06
C ILE A 286 -1.93 1.91 8.25
N SER A 287 -2.85 2.86 8.09
CA SER A 287 -4.03 2.64 7.26
C SER A 287 -3.68 2.73 5.77
N SER A 288 -4.42 1.99 4.96
CA SER A 288 -4.24 1.86 3.51
C SER A 288 -5.58 1.85 2.79
N HIS A 289 -5.57 1.64 1.48
CA HIS A 289 -6.78 1.65 0.66
C HIS A 289 -7.39 3.06 0.51
N GLN A 290 -6.53 4.09 0.55
CA GLN A 290 -6.94 5.46 0.28
C GLN A 290 -6.79 5.79 -1.20
N ASN A 291 -7.74 6.58 -1.67
CA ASN A 291 -7.87 7.03 -3.04
C ASN A 291 -7.68 5.90 -4.05
N GLU A 292 -8.36 4.77 -3.83
CA GLU A 292 -8.34 3.66 -4.76
C GLU A 292 -9.00 4.10 -6.07
N LEU A 293 -8.14 4.36 -7.05
CA LEU A 293 -8.56 4.65 -8.40
C LEU A 293 -9.21 3.39 -8.95
N GLY A 294 -10.25 3.57 -9.76
CA GLY A 294 -11.03 2.44 -10.29
C GLY A 294 -12.46 2.42 -9.76
N HIS A 295 -12.64 2.93 -8.54
CA HIS A 295 -13.94 3.16 -7.93
C HIS A 295 -14.56 4.52 -8.30
N THR A 296 -15.87 4.60 -8.08
CA THR A 296 -16.61 5.86 -8.03
C THR A 296 -16.09 6.71 -6.86
N ILE A 297 -16.25 8.04 -6.96
CA ILE A 297 -15.63 9.00 -6.02
C ILE A 297 -15.99 8.69 -4.55
N ASP A 298 -17.24 8.30 -4.31
CA ASP A 298 -17.77 7.92 -3.00
C ASP A 298 -17.11 6.66 -2.41
N HIS A 299 -16.47 5.84 -3.23
CA HIS A 299 -15.80 4.60 -2.83
C HIS A 299 -14.26 4.67 -2.90
N ARG A 300 -13.66 5.80 -3.30
CA ARG A 300 -12.19 5.93 -3.37
C ARG A 300 -11.51 5.96 -2.00
N GLY A 301 -12.22 6.29 -0.91
CA GLY A 301 -11.62 6.35 0.44
C GLY A 301 -10.64 7.52 0.62
N PRO A 302 -11.12 8.77 0.70
CA PRO A 302 -10.25 9.95 0.76
C PRO A 302 -9.54 10.11 2.10
N TYR A 303 -8.32 10.66 2.11
CA TYR A 303 -7.55 10.90 3.33
C TYR A 303 -8.33 11.67 4.40
N TRP A 304 -9.13 12.67 4.04
CA TRP A 304 -9.92 13.43 5.02
C TRP A 304 -10.88 12.56 5.84
N LEU A 305 -11.50 11.55 5.22
CA LEU A 305 -12.39 10.63 5.91
C LEU A 305 -11.58 9.74 6.84
N HIS A 306 -10.41 9.28 6.40
CA HIS A 306 -9.58 8.39 7.19
C HIS A 306 -9.01 9.09 8.43
N PHE A 307 -8.63 10.37 8.33
CA PHE A 307 -8.26 11.14 9.51
C PHE A 307 -9.38 11.19 10.57
N ARG A 308 -10.65 11.16 10.17
CA ARG A 308 -11.78 11.08 11.13
C ARG A 308 -11.88 9.70 11.76
N LEU A 309 -11.65 8.64 10.99
CA LEU A 309 -11.67 7.26 11.48
C LEU A 309 -10.56 7.01 12.50
N ILE A 310 -9.30 7.32 12.13
CA ILE A 310 -8.14 6.99 12.97
C ILE A 310 -8.00 7.89 14.21
N LYS A 311 -8.65 9.06 14.23
CA LYS A 311 -8.63 9.97 15.40
C LYS A 311 -9.13 9.29 16.68
N LYS A 312 -9.95 8.24 16.54
CA LYS A 312 -10.53 7.51 17.67
C LYS A 312 -9.60 6.44 18.24
N PHE A 313 -8.53 6.09 17.53
CA PHE A 313 -7.68 4.97 17.93
C PHE A 313 -6.83 5.34 19.13
N LYS A 314 -6.71 4.40 20.07
CA LYS A 314 -5.76 4.49 21.19
C LYS A 314 -4.35 4.13 20.74
N THR A 315 -4.26 3.21 19.78
CA THR A 315 -3.01 2.77 19.18
C THR A 315 -2.37 3.89 18.35
N PRO A 316 -1.04 4.10 18.42
CA PRO A 316 -0.35 5.06 17.56
C PRO A 316 -0.66 4.80 16.07
N THR A 317 -0.99 5.87 15.35
CA THR A 317 -1.37 5.81 13.94
C THR A 317 -0.47 6.68 13.09
N LEU A 318 -0.19 6.22 11.87
CA LEU A 318 0.66 6.92 10.91
C LEU A 318 -0.07 6.99 9.57
N MET A 319 -0.41 8.20 9.14
CA MET A 319 -1.00 8.43 7.83
C MET A 319 0.08 8.68 6.78
N MET A 320 0.23 7.72 5.86
CA MET A 320 1.14 7.78 4.71
C MET A 320 0.36 7.88 3.40
N THR A 321 0.89 8.60 2.42
CA THR A 321 0.49 8.51 1.02
C THR A 321 1.49 7.68 0.20
N TRP A 322 1.16 7.39 -1.05
CA TRP A 322 1.99 6.57 -1.95
C TRP A 322 3.39 7.18 -2.10
N GLY A 323 4.42 6.36 -2.16
CA GLY A 323 5.80 6.83 -2.31
C GLY A 323 6.49 7.28 -1.02
N GLU A 324 5.74 7.48 0.07
CA GLU A 324 6.34 7.85 1.35
C GLU A 324 6.94 6.63 2.05
N HIS A 325 7.95 6.89 2.87
CA HIS A 325 8.55 5.90 3.74
C HIS A 325 8.64 6.39 5.17
N TYR A 326 8.66 5.46 6.12
CA TYR A 326 8.81 5.69 7.54
C TYR A 326 9.78 4.66 8.13
N LEU A 327 10.64 5.09 9.06
CA LEU A 327 11.54 4.21 9.78
C LEU A 327 10.96 3.94 11.17
N TYR A 328 10.45 2.74 11.38
CA TYR A 328 10.04 2.24 12.68
C TYR A 328 11.29 1.78 13.46
N PRO A 329 11.57 2.30 14.67
CA PRO A 329 12.84 2.08 15.38
C PRO A 329 13.04 0.67 15.93
#